data_AF-A0A7J3A6R4-F1
#
_entry.id   AF-A0A7J3A6R4-F1
#
_cell.length_a   1.000
_cell.length_b   1.000
_cell.length_c   1.000
_cell.angle_alpha   90.00
_cell.angle_beta   90.00
_cell.angle_gamma   90.00
#
_symmetry.space_group_name_H-M   'P 1'
#
loop_
_entity.id
_entity.type
_entity.pdbx_description
1 polymer ?
#
loop_
_entity_poly.entity_id
_entity_poly.type
_entity_poly.pdbx_seq_one_letter_code
_entity_poly.pdbx_strand_id
1 'polypeptide(L)'
;MMAMVTPKMLVAGVVVAILVVAVGYVTLTQSTQPTTTTVISTHPNTTTSTTTLTKKISLSGAGATFPYPLISTMVVEYNKIRPEVQISYQSIGSGGGIRQHTEKTVDFGASDAPLNERQREAAPNTLHIPITIGSVVVTYNIPGIPKGLKLTGEVLADIFLGKITKWNDPAIQSLNPDFNLPNKDILVVHRSDGSGTTFVFTGYLSVVSEEWKTKVGQGTAVQWPTGLGAAGNEGVAAVVRGTEYTIGYVELAYALQNKMSYAYLQNREGRFIEPTLQTTAAAAAAVAPSLPRGDESWFHVNLLNAPGAESYPIASFSYLLVYKDLSALPTMTKEKAQALVEFLWWAIHDGQKYAPALEYVPLPPEVVAVNEATIKMITFKGEPLLK
;
A
#
# COMPACT_ATOMS: atom_id res chain seq x y z
N MET A 1 -66.95 7.39 -16.86
CA MET A 1 -66.42 6.03 -16.68
C MET A 1 -65.74 5.62 -17.97
N MET A 2 -64.42 5.76 -18.06
CA MET A 2 -63.62 5.32 -19.20
C MET A 2 -62.29 4.80 -18.64
N ALA A 3 -61.96 3.58 -19.01
CA ALA A 3 -60.96 2.73 -18.38
C ALA A 3 -59.54 3.07 -18.86
N MET A 4 -58.60 3.03 -17.91
CA MET A 4 -57.16 3.08 -18.13
C MET A 4 -56.65 1.76 -18.71
N VAL A 5 -55.75 1.86 -19.71
CA VAL A 5 -54.93 0.75 -20.20
C VAL A 5 -53.47 1.11 -19.93
N THR A 6 -52.80 0.35 -19.07
CA THR A 6 -51.35 0.37 -18.83
C THR A 6 -50.61 -0.57 -19.78
N PRO A 7 -49.45 -0.21 -20.34
CA PRO A 7 -48.62 -1.13 -21.10
C PRO A 7 -47.63 -1.89 -20.21
N LYS A 8 -47.49 -3.18 -20.49
CA LYS A 8 -46.54 -4.12 -19.85
C LYS A 8 -45.13 -3.90 -20.41
N MET A 9 -44.14 -3.73 -19.53
CA MET A 9 -42.72 -3.80 -19.87
C MET A 9 -42.27 -5.25 -20.07
N LEU A 10 -41.58 -5.50 -21.18
CA LEU A 10 -40.96 -6.76 -21.56
C LEU A 10 -39.58 -6.85 -20.86
N VAL A 11 -39.38 -7.86 -20.02
CA VAL A 11 -38.08 -8.17 -19.41
C VAL A 11 -37.34 -9.12 -20.35
N ALA A 12 -36.28 -8.62 -21.00
CA ALA A 12 -35.35 -9.45 -21.77
C ALA A 12 -34.30 -10.04 -20.82
N GLY A 13 -34.38 -11.34 -20.56
CA GLY A 13 -33.38 -12.09 -19.81
C GLY A 13 -32.13 -12.32 -20.66
N VAL A 14 -30.98 -11.88 -20.15
CA VAL A 14 -29.66 -12.20 -20.71
C VAL A 14 -29.23 -13.55 -20.13
N VAL A 15 -29.12 -14.56 -20.98
CA VAL A 15 -28.56 -15.88 -20.66
C VAL A 15 -27.03 -15.77 -20.72
N VAL A 16 -26.38 -15.88 -19.56
CA VAL A 16 -24.92 -16.01 -19.45
C VAL A 16 -24.56 -17.48 -19.62
N ALA A 17 -23.92 -17.81 -20.74
CA ALA A 17 -23.36 -19.14 -20.99
C ALA A 17 -22.05 -19.31 -20.20
N ILE A 18 -22.07 -20.20 -19.20
CA ILE A 18 -20.88 -20.63 -18.45
C ILE A 18 -20.22 -21.77 -19.23
N LEU A 19 -19.01 -21.51 -19.75
CA LEU A 19 -18.13 -22.50 -20.36
C LEU A 19 -17.43 -23.31 -19.27
N VAL A 20 -17.88 -24.55 -19.06
CA VAL A 20 -17.22 -25.54 -18.20
C VAL A 20 -16.13 -26.24 -19.02
N VAL A 21 -14.87 -26.02 -18.65
CA VAL A 21 -13.73 -26.76 -19.21
C VAL A 21 -13.65 -28.12 -18.51
N ALA A 22 -13.92 -29.20 -19.25
CA ALA A 22 -13.79 -30.57 -18.78
C ALA A 22 -12.31 -30.96 -18.71
N VAL A 23 -11.82 -31.29 -17.51
CA VAL A 23 -10.51 -31.89 -17.28
C VAL A 23 -10.63 -33.39 -17.54
N GLY A 24 -9.97 -33.86 -18.60
CA GLY A 24 -9.90 -35.28 -18.96
C GLY A 24 -9.04 -36.06 -17.97
N TYR A 25 -9.64 -37.08 -17.36
CA TYR A 25 -8.93 -38.10 -16.59
C TYR A 25 -8.22 -39.06 -17.56
N VAL A 26 -6.89 -39.13 -17.49
CA VAL A 26 -6.10 -40.18 -18.14
C VAL A 26 -5.99 -41.35 -17.17
N THR A 27 -6.63 -42.47 -17.51
CA THR A 27 -6.48 -43.75 -16.85
C THR A 27 -5.18 -44.42 -17.32
N LEU A 28 -4.23 -44.61 -16.40
CA LEU A 28 -3.00 -45.38 -16.64
C LEU A 28 -3.32 -46.88 -16.60
N THR A 29 -3.11 -47.54 -17.74
CA THR A 29 -3.15 -48.99 -17.90
C THR A 29 -1.89 -49.63 -17.30
N GLN A 30 -2.08 -50.63 -16.44
CA GLN A 30 -1.01 -51.45 -15.86
C GLN A 30 -0.44 -52.41 -16.92
N SER A 31 0.88 -52.37 -17.15
CA SER A 31 1.61 -53.43 -17.85
C SER A 31 2.31 -54.34 -16.84
N THR A 32 2.00 -55.63 -16.90
CA THR A 32 2.65 -56.71 -16.13
C THR A 32 3.87 -57.26 -16.88
N GLN A 33 5.02 -57.36 -16.22
CA GLN A 33 6.07 -58.37 -16.51
C GLN A 33 7.22 -58.36 -15.46
N PRO A 34 8.12 -59.37 -15.41
CA PRO A 34 7.98 -60.57 -14.58
C PRO A 34 8.99 -60.64 -13.40
N THR A 35 8.69 -61.57 -12.50
CA THR A 35 9.42 -61.94 -11.28
C THR A 35 10.86 -62.34 -11.56
N THR A 36 11.82 -61.67 -10.90
CA THR A 36 13.21 -62.15 -10.77
C THR A 36 13.54 -62.24 -9.29
N THR A 37 13.74 -63.46 -8.81
CA THR A 37 14.22 -63.78 -7.47
C THR A 37 15.69 -63.38 -7.36
N THR A 38 16.05 -62.53 -6.39
CA THR A 38 17.45 -62.35 -5.99
C THR A 38 17.57 -62.22 -4.48
N VAL A 39 18.60 -62.89 -3.98
CA VAL A 39 18.89 -63.35 -2.63
C VAL A 39 19.05 -62.20 -1.62
N ILE A 40 18.49 -62.40 -0.43
CA ILE A 40 18.65 -61.54 0.75
C ILE A 40 20.10 -61.69 1.27
N SER A 41 20.87 -60.60 1.27
CA SER A 41 22.08 -60.44 2.09
C SER A 41 21.80 -59.37 3.13
N THR A 42 21.81 -59.78 4.40
CA THR A 42 21.55 -58.96 5.58
C THR A 42 22.76 -58.12 5.94
N HIS A 43 22.68 -56.80 5.75
CA HIS A 43 23.48 -55.79 6.46
C HIS A 43 22.55 -54.62 6.83
N PRO A 44 22.31 -54.33 8.13
CA PRO A 44 21.47 -53.22 8.53
C PRO A 44 22.33 -51.95 8.56
N ASN A 45 22.42 -51.23 7.45
CA ASN A 45 22.78 -49.81 7.48
C ASN A 45 21.53 -48.98 7.19
N THR A 46 20.63 -48.99 8.17
CA THR A 46 19.46 -48.12 8.19
C THR A 46 19.92 -46.73 8.60
N THR A 47 20.46 -45.97 7.64
CA THR A 47 20.51 -44.51 7.80
C THR A 47 19.07 -44.02 7.63
N THR A 48 18.31 -44.01 8.73
CA THR A 48 17.05 -43.28 8.81
C THR A 48 17.37 -41.81 8.58
N SER A 49 17.27 -41.36 7.33
CA SER A 49 17.08 -39.94 7.02
C SER A 49 15.75 -39.54 7.64
N THR A 50 15.81 -39.06 8.87
CA THR A 50 14.69 -38.40 9.55
C THR A 50 14.45 -37.11 8.79
N THR A 51 13.61 -37.14 7.76
CA THR A 51 13.08 -35.92 7.15
C THR A 51 12.26 -35.24 8.24
N THR A 52 12.87 -34.32 8.98
CA THR A 52 12.18 -33.52 9.96
C THR A 52 11.14 -32.72 9.17
N LEU A 53 9.86 -33.04 9.33
CA LEU A 53 8.79 -32.21 8.78
C LEU A 53 8.87 -30.88 9.53
N THR A 54 9.58 -29.91 8.97
CA THR A 54 9.66 -28.57 9.53
C THR A 54 8.25 -28.00 9.58
N LYS A 55 7.71 -27.85 10.80
CA LYS A 55 6.38 -27.29 11.02
C LYS A 55 6.34 -25.88 10.45
N LYS A 56 5.49 -25.66 9.45
CA LYS A 56 5.31 -24.34 8.84
C LYS A 56 4.55 -23.41 9.79
N ILE A 57 5.06 -22.19 9.92
CA ILE A 57 4.44 -21.09 10.67
C ILE A 57 3.83 -20.14 9.64
N SER A 58 2.51 -19.99 9.63
CA SER A 58 1.81 -19.10 8.71
C SER A 58 1.45 -17.79 9.39
N LEU A 59 1.93 -16.68 8.82
CA LEU A 59 1.56 -15.32 9.20
C LEU A 59 0.69 -14.67 8.12
N SER A 60 -0.36 -13.99 8.53
CA SER A 60 -1.22 -13.20 7.64
C SER A 60 -1.11 -11.72 7.94
N GLY A 61 -0.96 -10.91 6.89
CA GLY A 61 -1.05 -9.46 6.95
C GLY A 61 -1.94 -8.91 5.85
N ALA A 62 -2.51 -7.73 6.08
CA ALA A 62 -3.31 -7.05 5.07
C ALA A 62 -3.31 -5.54 5.27
N GLY A 63 -3.43 -4.80 4.17
CA GLY A 63 -3.70 -3.37 4.24
C GLY A 63 -3.12 -2.57 3.10
N ALA A 64 -2.38 -1.53 3.46
CA ALA A 64 -1.84 -0.52 2.56
C ALA A 64 -1.23 -1.10 1.27
N THR A 65 -1.63 -0.54 0.14
CA THR A 65 -1.03 -0.86 -1.16
C THR A 65 0.24 -0.03 -1.39
N PHE A 66 0.38 1.11 -0.73
CA PHE A 66 1.54 2.00 -0.84
C PHE A 66 2.88 1.28 -0.59
N PRO A 67 3.09 0.51 0.50
CA PRO A 67 4.36 -0.20 0.73
C PRO A 67 4.39 -1.61 0.12
N TYR A 68 3.38 -2.01 -0.67
CA TYR A 68 3.22 -3.40 -1.10
C TYR A 68 4.43 -3.94 -1.90
N PRO A 69 5.04 -3.21 -2.84
CA PRO A 69 6.25 -3.67 -3.51
C PRO A 69 7.40 -4.00 -2.54
N LEU A 70 7.56 -3.21 -1.48
CA LEU A 70 8.56 -3.45 -0.44
C LEU A 70 8.19 -4.64 0.44
N ILE A 71 6.97 -4.70 0.96
CA ILE A 71 6.51 -5.80 1.84
C ILE A 71 6.60 -7.14 1.09
N SER A 72 6.12 -7.19 -0.16
CA SER A 72 6.17 -8.43 -0.96
C SER A 72 7.59 -8.90 -1.21
N THR A 73 8.53 -7.99 -1.48
CA THR A 73 9.96 -8.32 -1.61
C THR A 73 10.55 -8.79 -0.29
N MET A 74 10.29 -8.07 0.81
CA MET A 74 10.71 -8.45 2.16
C MET A 74 10.22 -9.85 2.56
N VAL A 75 8.97 -10.20 2.22
CA VAL A 75 8.41 -11.54 2.47
C VAL A 75 9.18 -12.63 1.72
N VAL A 76 9.48 -12.41 0.44
CA VAL A 76 10.25 -13.37 -0.38
C VAL A 76 11.66 -13.55 0.18
N GLU A 77 12.32 -12.45 0.54
CA GLU A 77 13.70 -12.46 1.02
C GLU A 77 13.80 -13.03 2.44
N TYR A 78 12.85 -12.72 3.31
CA TYR A 78 12.79 -13.30 4.65
C TYR A 78 12.54 -14.81 4.61
N ASN A 79 11.70 -15.30 3.70
CA ASN A 79 11.45 -16.73 3.55
C ASN A 79 12.71 -17.52 3.13
N LYS A 80 13.65 -16.91 2.41
CA LYS A 80 14.95 -17.56 2.09
C LYS A 80 15.80 -17.79 3.34
N ILE A 81 15.67 -16.93 4.35
CA ILE A 81 16.41 -17.00 5.62
C ILE A 81 15.65 -17.88 6.63
N ARG A 82 14.31 -17.85 6.57
CA ARG A 82 13.38 -18.56 7.46
C ARG A 82 12.37 -19.37 6.65
N PRO A 83 12.77 -20.49 6.03
CA PRO A 83 11.93 -21.27 5.12
C PRO A 83 10.69 -21.88 5.78
N GLU A 84 10.71 -22.02 7.11
CA GLU A 84 9.57 -22.45 7.92
C GLU A 84 8.49 -21.37 8.08
N VAL A 85 8.82 -20.09 7.89
CA VAL A 85 7.88 -18.97 8.05
C VAL A 85 7.30 -18.61 6.69
N GLN A 86 5.98 -18.74 6.56
CA GLN A 86 5.21 -18.35 5.39
C GLN A 86 4.39 -17.12 5.70
N ILE A 87 4.71 -16.00 5.06
CA ILE A 87 3.98 -14.75 5.23
C ILE A 87 3.10 -14.53 3.99
N SER A 88 1.82 -14.29 4.21
CA SER A 88 0.89 -13.85 3.18
C SER A 88 0.51 -12.40 3.46
N TYR A 89 0.63 -11.53 2.46
CA TYR A 89 0.22 -10.13 2.57
C TYR A 89 -0.82 -9.78 1.50
N GLN A 90 -1.95 -9.22 1.93
CA GLN A 90 -3.01 -8.78 1.04
C GLN A 90 -3.01 -7.26 0.85
N SER A 91 -2.73 -6.82 -0.39
CA SER A 91 -2.78 -5.41 -0.81
C SER A 91 -4.25 -4.99 -1.02
N ILE A 92 -4.91 -4.49 0.03
CA ILE A 92 -6.37 -4.21 0.04
C ILE A 92 -6.72 -2.76 0.45
N GLY A 93 -5.70 -1.91 0.55
CA GLY A 93 -5.84 -0.54 1.05
C GLY A 93 -5.83 -0.44 2.57
N SER A 94 -5.36 0.69 3.08
CA SER A 94 -5.19 0.94 4.51
C SER A 94 -6.51 0.87 5.29
N GLY A 95 -7.63 1.26 4.71
CA GLY A 95 -8.95 1.11 5.34
C GLY A 95 -9.30 -0.35 5.59
N GLY A 96 -8.98 -1.23 4.63
CA GLY A 96 -9.11 -2.68 4.80
C GLY A 96 -8.16 -3.24 5.85
N GLY A 97 -6.90 -2.79 5.85
CA GLY A 97 -5.90 -3.20 6.84
C GLY A 97 -6.26 -2.80 8.28
N ILE A 98 -6.67 -1.55 8.49
CA ILE A 98 -7.15 -1.07 9.79
C ILE A 98 -8.36 -1.90 10.24
N ARG A 99 -9.33 -2.12 9.35
CA ARG A 99 -10.51 -2.92 9.66
C ARG A 99 -10.14 -4.35 10.08
N GLN A 100 -9.31 -5.06 9.30
CA GLN A 100 -8.93 -6.44 9.61
C GLN A 100 -8.07 -6.54 10.89
N HIS A 101 -7.24 -5.53 11.17
CA HIS A 101 -6.50 -5.42 12.43
C HIS A 101 -7.44 -5.24 13.64
N THR A 102 -8.41 -4.33 13.53
CA THR A 102 -9.43 -4.12 14.57
C THR A 102 -10.30 -5.36 14.79
N GLU A 103 -10.71 -6.03 13.71
CA GLU A 103 -11.50 -7.27 13.75
C GLU A 103 -10.65 -8.51 14.11
N LYS A 104 -9.33 -8.36 14.26
CA LYS A 104 -8.38 -9.42 14.63
C LYS A 104 -8.38 -10.62 13.68
N THR A 105 -8.57 -10.35 12.39
CA THR A 105 -8.63 -11.37 11.33
C THR A 105 -7.28 -11.61 10.64
N VAL A 106 -6.29 -10.76 10.92
CA VAL A 106 -4.90 -10.88 10.48
C VAL A 106 -3.93 -10.80 11.65
N ASP A 107 -2.72 -11.32 11.48
CA ASP A 107 -1.66 -11.26 12.48
C ASP A 107 -1.04 -9.85 12.57
N PHE A 108 -1.06 -9.08 11.48
CA PHE A 108 -0.69 -7.66 11.46
C PHE A 108 -1.46 -6.87 10.39
N GLY A 109 -1.79 -5.62 10.70
CA GLY A 109 -2.33 -4.67 9.73
C GLY A 109 -1.24 -3.83 9.06
N ALA A 110 -1.58 -3.15 7.97
CA ALA A 110 -0.71 -2.14 7.36
C ALA A 110 -1.52 -0.90 6.95
N SER A 111 -0.99 0.29 7.20
CA SER A 111 -1.68 1.55 6.93
C SER A 111 -0.71 2.68 6.64
N ASP A 112 -1.04 3.56 5.69
CA ASP A 112 -0.32 4.83 5.49
C ASP A 112 -0.98 5.97 6.27
N ALA A 113 -2.23 5.76 6.68
CA ALA A 113 -2.95 6.64 7.59
C ALA A 113 -2.73 6.14 9.03
N PRO A 114 -2.14 6.95 9.94
CA PRO A 114 -2.14 6.62 11.35
C PRO A 114 -3.56 6.38 11.86
N LEU A 115 -3.71 5.58 12.92
CA LEU A 115 -5.02 5.35 13.50
C LEU A 115 -5.55 6.67 14.09
N ASN A 116 -6.75 7.06 13.68
CA ASN A 116 -7.45 8.15 14.35
C ASN A 116 -7.92 7.72 15.74
N GLU A 117 -8.41 8.66 16.54
CA GLU A 117 -8.84 8.42 17.91
C GLU A 117 -9.86 7.27 18.04
N ARG A 118 -10.95 7.32 17.26
CA ARG A 118 -11.98 6.26 17.25
C ARG A 118 -11.41 4.88 16.90
N GLN A 119 -10.45 4.82 15.97
CA GLN A 119 -9.82 3.57 15.59
C GLN A 119 -8.87 3.04 16.68
N ARG A 120 -8.17 3.92 17.40
CA ARG A 120 -7.36 3.52 18.57
C ARG A 120 -8.23 3.02 19.71
N GLU A 121 -9.38 3.63 19.93
CA GLU A 121 -10.37 3.15 20.92
C GLU A 121 -10.90 1.76 20.56
N ALA A 122 -11.17 1.52 19.27
CA ALA A 122 -11.66 0.22 18.79
C ALA A 122 -10.58 -0.88 18.79
N ALA A 123 -9.30 -0.52 18.65
CA ALA A 123 -8.15 -1.42 18.67
C ALA A 123 -7.12 -0.95 19.72
N PRO A 124 -7.44 -1.02 21.02
CA PRO A 124 -6.57 -0.50 22.07
C PRO A 124 -5.25 -1.28 22.13
N ASN A 125 -4.19 -0.61 22.58
CA ASN A 125 -2.82 -1.15 22.63
C ASN A 125 -2.26 -1.57 21.26
N THR A 126 -2.76 -0.98 20.18
CA THR A 126 -2.10 -1.09 18.87
C THR A 126 -0.81 -0.29 18.88
N LEU A 127 0.25 -0.91 18.37
CA LEU A 127 1.53 -0.30 18.09
C LEU A 127 1.60 0.12 16.63
N HIS A 128 2.16 1.31 16.38
CA HIS A 128 2.54 1.78 15.05
C HIS A 128 4.04 1.55 14.84
N ILE A 129 4.39 0.81 13.79
CA ILE A 129 5.78 0.52 13.42
C ILE A 129 5.99 1.02 11.98
N PRO A 130 6.52 2.25 11.78
CA PRO A 130 6.96 2.68 10.46
C PRO A 130 7.88 1.65 9.81
N ILE A 131 7.64 1.27 8.55
CA ILE A 131 8.51 0.33 7.82
C ILE A 131 9.27 0.97 6.67
N THR A 132 8.78 2.12 6.19
CA THR A 132 9.38 2.84 5.08
C THR A 132 8.81 4.25 4.97
N ILE A 133 9.45 5.08 4.15
CA ILE A 133 8.95 6.40 3.73
C ILE A 133 8.84 6.38 2.21
N GLY A 134 7.76 6.94 1.68
CA GLY A 134 7.60 7.13 0.23
C GLY A 134 6.90 8.45 -0.08
N SER A 135 6.73 8.71 -1.38
CA SER A 135 6.02 9.88 -1.88
C SER A 135 4.79 9.48 -2.66
N VAL A 136 3.71 10.24 -2.51
CA VAL A 136 2.54 10.15 -3.38
C VAL A 136 2.74 11.12 -4.54
N VAL A 137 2.87 10.59 -5.75
CA VAL A 137 3.12 11.37 -6.95
C VAL A 137 1.85 11.57 -7.76
N VAL A 138 1.73 12.74 -8.36
CA VAL A 138 0.68 13.03 -9.35
C VAL A 138 1.15 12.51 -10.69
N THR A 139 0.53 11.44 -11.17
CA THR A 139 0.82 10.82 -12.46
C THR A 139 -0.24 11.23 -13.49
N TYR A 140 0.15 11.31 -14.76
CA TYR A 140 -0.74 11.66 -15.85
C TYR A 140 -0.39 10.90 -17.12
N ASN A 141 -1.35 10.90 -18.06
CA ASN A 141 -1.15 10.41 -19.40
C ASN A 141 -1.63 11.47 -20.39
N ILE A 142 -0.70 12.24 -20.95
CA ILE A 142 -0.98 13.21 -21.99
C ILE A 142 -0.06 12.84 -23.16
N PRO A 143 -0.60 12.38 -24.30
CA PRO A 143 0.22 12.00 -25.44
C PRO A 143 1.20 13.11 -25.84
N GLY A 144 2.49 12.75 -25.94
CA GLY A 144 3.56 13.66 -26.31
C GLY A 144 4.13 14.53 -25.18
N ILE A 145 3.56 14.50 -23.97
CA ILE A 145 4.08 15.23 -22.81
C ILE A 145 4.84 14.25 -21.89
N PRO A 146 6.17 14.41 -21.73
CA PRO A 146 6.96 13.57 -20.82
C PRO A 146 6.65 13.91 -19.36
N LYS A 147 7.32 13.26 -18.39
CA LYS A 147 7.32 13.71 -16.99
C LYS A 147 7.80 15.16 -16.85
N GLY A 148 7.49 15.80 -15.72
CA GLY A 148 7.96 17.14 -15.39
C GLY A 148 6.94 18.26 -15.61
N LEU A 149 5.66 17.94 -15.84
CA LEU A 149 4.59 18.94 -15.78
C LEU A 149 4.62 19.62 -14.40
N LYS A 150 4.71 20.94 -14.38
CA LYS A 150 4.73 21.75 -13.16
C LYS A 150 3.31 22.05 -12.71
N LEU A 151 2.99 21.74 -11.45
CA LEU A 151 1.70 22.04 -10.82
C LEU A 151 1.91 22.63 -9.43
N THR A 152 1.12 23.64 -9.07
CA THR A 152 1.02 24.10 -7.67
C THR A 152 -0.03 23.29 -6.92
N GLY A 153 -0.06 23.41 -5.59
CA GLY A 153 -1.09 22.76 -4.76
C GLY A 153 -2.50 23.22 -5.10
N GLU A 154 -2.69 24.52 -5.38
CA GLU A 154 -3.98 25.12 -5.72
C GLU A 154 -4.49 24.63 -7.08
N VAL A 155 -3.63 24.64 -8.12
CA VAL A 155 -3.99 24.11 -9.45
C VAL A 155 -4.37 22.64 -9.35
N LEU A 156 -3.60 21.85 -8.59
CA LEU A 156 -3.90 20.44 -8.37
C LEU A 156 -5.26 20.25 -7.65
N ALA A 157 -5.52 21.04 -6.60
CA ALA A 157 -6.80 20.99 -5.90
C ALA A 157 -7.97 21.35 -6.85
N ASP A 158 -7.82 22.37 -7.68
CA ASP A 158 -8.84 22.80 -8.64
C ASP A 158 -9.13 21.76 -9.73
N ILE A 159 -8.12 21.00 -10.17
CA ILE A 159 -8.32 19.83 -11.04
C ILE A 159 -9.19 18.78 -10.35
N PHE A 160 -8.84 18.39 -9.12
CA PHE A 160 -9.58 17.36 -8.39
C PHE A 160 -10.95 17.83 -7.85
N LEU A 161 -11.18 19.14 -7.74
CA LEU A 161 -12.50 19.76 -7.52
C LEU A 161 -13.35 19.80 -8.80
N GLY A 162 -12.78 19.53 -9.97
CA GLY A 162 -13.46 19.62 -11.27
C GLY A 162 -13.65 21.05 -11.78
N LYS A 163 -12.90 22.02 -11.24
CA LYS A 163 -12.92 23.42 -11.69
C LYS A 163 -12.04 23.61 -12.92
N ILE A 164 -10.85 23.02 -12.90
CA ILE A 164 -9.98 22.93 -14.08
C ILE A 164 -10.29 21.62 -14.78
N THR A 165 -10.88 21.72 -15.98
CA THR A 165 -11.42 20.57 -16.71
C THR A 165 -10.67 20.25 -17.99
N LYS A 166 -9.70 21.08 -18.41
CA LYS A 166 -8.94 20.92 -19.65
C LYS A 166 -7.45 21.08 -19.43
N TRP A 167 -6.64 20.32 -20.17
CA TRP A 167 -5.19 20.34 -20.03
C TRP A 167 -4.55 21.67 -20.45
N ASN A 168 -5.14 22.39 -21.40
CA ASN A 168 -4.67 23.70 -21.84
C ASN A 168 -5.24 24.87 -21.02
N ASP A 169 -5.83 24.61 -19.86
CA ASP A 169 -6.32 25.66 -18.97
C ASP A 169 -5.20 26.69 -18.68
N PRO A 170 -5.47 28.00 -18.70
CA PRO A 170 -4.45 29.02 -18.45
C PRO A 170 -3.66 28.83 -17.16
N ALA A 171 -4.28 28.28 -16.11
CA ALA A 171 -3.62 28.01 -14.83
C ALA A 171 -2.56 26.90 -14.95
N ILE A 172 -2.76 25.91 -15.81
CA ILE A 172 -1.76 24.86 -16.08
C ILE A 172 -0.74 25.37 -17.10
N GLN A 173 -1.19 26.00 -18.18
CA GLN A 173 -0.34 26.44 -19.29
C GLN A 173 0.68 27.51 -18.87
N SER A 174 0.29 28.43 -17.98
CA SER A 174 1.20 29.48 -17.47
C SER A 174 2.37 28.92 -16.66
N LEU A 175 2.22 27.76 -16.02
CA LEU A 175 3.28 27.06 -15.29
C LEU A 175 4.20 26.27 -16.22
N ASN A 176 3.77 26.01 -17.46
CA ASN A 176 4.39 25.09 -18.39
C ASN A 176 4.56 25.70 -19.79
N PRO A 177 5.26 26.85 -19.94
CA PRO A 177 5.38 27.55 -21.23
C PRO A 177 6.08 26.72 -22.32
N ASP A 178 6.92 25.74 -21.91
CA ASP A 178 7.66 24.88 -22.82
C ASP A 178 6.84 23.70 -23.36
N PHE A 179 5.64 23.46 -22.82
CA PHE A 179 4.73 22.41 -23.26
C PHE A 179 3.54 22.98 -24.01
N ASN A 180 3.26 22.41 -25.18
CA ASN A 180 2.04 22.70 -25.93
C ASN A 180 0.91 21.80 -25.42
N LEU A 181 0.19 22.25 -24.38
CA LEU A 181 -0.83 21.43 -23.73
C LEU A 181 -2.10 21.34 -24.61
N PRO A 182 -2.71 20.15 -24.74
CA PRO A 182 -3.83 19.96 -25.64
C PRO A 182 -5.14 20.51 -25.08
N ASN A 183 -6.03 20.99 -25.96
CA ASN A 183 -7.43 21.27 -25.63
C ASN A 183 -8.22 19.96 -25.51
N LYS A 184 -7.95 19.21 -24.44
CA LYS A 184 -8.55 17.91 -24.13
C LYS A 184 -9.02 17.91 -22.69
N ASP A 185 -10.14 17.25 -22.46
CA ASP A 185 -10.71 17.16 -21.12
C ASP A 185 -9.80 16.34 -20.20
N ILE A 186 -9.72 16.75 -18.94
CA ILE A 186 -8.98 16.04 -17.90
C ILE A 186 -9.90 14.97 -17.31
N LEU A 187 -9.46 13.72 -17.35
CA LEU A 187 -10.11 12.63 -16.64
C LEU A 187 -9.37 12.35 -15.32
N VAL A 188 -9.96 12.79 -14.21
CA VAL A 188 -9.44 12.49 -12.88
C VAL A 188 -9.61 11.00 -12.57
N VAL A 189 -8.60 10.38 -11.98
CA VAL A 189 -8.61 9.01 -11.48
C VAL A 189 -8.25 9.05 -10.00
N HIS A 190 -9.09 8.43 -9.17
CA HIS A 190 -8.87 8.36 -7.73
C HIS A 190 -9.06 6.93 -7.23
N ARG A 191 -8.72 6.70 -5.97
CA ARG A 191 -8.94 5.40 -5.32
C ARG A 191 -10.42 5.16 -5.06
N SER A 192 -10.90 3.94 -5.33
CA SER A 192 -12.27 3.50 -4.98
C SER A 192 -12.34 2.82 -3.61
N ASP A 193 -11.22 2.31 -3.10
CA ASP A 193 -11.10 1.63 -1.82
C ASP A 193 -10.59 2.55 -0.70
N GLY A 194 -10.80 2.14 0.56
CA GLY A 194 -10.27 2.83 1.72
C GLY A 194 -8.74 2.84 1.72
N SER A 195 -8.13 4.00 1.50
CA SER A 195 -6.76 4.12 1.03
C SER A 195 -5.93 5.10 1.88
N GLY A 196 -4.77 4.65 2.35
CA GLY A 196 -3.81 5.53 3.03
C GLY A 196 -3.18 6.53 2.06
N THR A 197 -2.89 6.13 0.82
CA THR A 197 -2.48 7.04 -0.26
C THR A 197 -3.49 8.17 -0.46
N THR A 198 -4.79 7.88 -0.34
CA THR A 198 -5.86 8.90 -0.40
C THR A 198 -5.83 9.80 0.82
N PHE A 199 -5.63 9.25 2.01
CA PHE A 199 -5.48 10.05 3.23
C PHE A 199 -4.31 11.03 3.14
N VAL A 200 -3.18 10.60 2.59
CA VAL A 200 -1.99 11.42 2.38
C VAL A 200 -2.26 12.50 1.31
N PHE A 201 -2.80 12.11 0.15
CA PHE A 201 -3.09 13.02 -0.96
C PHE A 201 -4.12 14.09 -0.60
N THR A 202 -5.26 13.67 -0.03
CA THR A 202 -6.33 14.60 0.40
C THR A 202 -5.92 15.44 1.61
N GLY A 203 -5.02 14.92 2.45
CA GLY A 203 -4.36 15.69 3.49
C GLY A 203 -3.54 16.83 2.90
N TYR A 204 -2.72 16.56 1.89
CA TYR A 204 -1.94 17.60 1.21
C TYR A 204 -2.87 18.65 0.59
N LEU A 205 -3.90 18.22 -0.15
CA LEU A 205 -4.86 19.15 -0.74
C LEU A 205 -5.57 20.01 0.32
N SER A 206 -5.84 19.45 1.50
CA SER A 206 -6.41 20.20 2.63
C SER A 206 -5.44 21.21 3.26
N VAL A 207 -4.13 20.99 3.14
CA VAL A 207 -3.09 21.94 3.60
C VAL A 207 -2.98 23.14 2.66
N VAL A 208 -3.09 22.90 1.35
CA VAL A 208 -2.82 23.92 0.31
C VAL A 208 -4.07 24.58 -0.29
N SER A 209 -5.26 24.04 -0.03
CA SER A 209 -6.53 24.59 -0.53
C SER A 209 -7.61 24.60 0.56
N GLU A 210 -8.00 25.79 0.99
CA GLU A 210 -9.08 25.97 1.97
C GLU A 210 -10.44 25.51 1.42
N GLU A 211 -10.67 25.66 0.10
CA GLU A 211 -11.87 25.16 -0.56
C GLU A 211 -11.92 23.62 -0.51
N TRP A 212 -10.81 22.95 -0.82
CA TRP A 212 -10.72 21.49 -0.69
C TRP A 212 -10.98 21.05 0.75
N LYS A 213 -10.28 21.66 1.71
CA LYS A 213 -10.39 21.35 3.13
C LYS A 213 -11.83 21.45 3.64
N THR A 214 -12.56 22.48 3.21
CA THR A 214 -13.94 22.73 3.64
C THR A 214 -14.94 21.82 2.94
N LYS A 215 -14.80 21.57 1.63
CA LYS A 215 -15.79 20.82 0.84
C LYS A 215 -15.57 19.31 0.87
N VAL A 216 -14.32 18.85 0.90
CA VAL A 216 -13.95 17.43 0.75
C VAL A 216 -13.21 16.92 1.98
N GLY A 217 -12.23 17.69 2.46
CA GLY A 217 -11.42 17.35 3.63
C GLY A 217 -10.42 16.23 3.39
N GLN A 218 -10.03 15.56 4.48
CA GLN A 218 -9.02 14.50 4.51
C GLN A 218 -9.59 13.20 5.07
N GLY A 219 -9.27 12.08 4.43
CA GLY A 219 -9.68 10.76 4.92
C GLY A 219 -9.14 9.63 4.07
N THR A 220 -9.24 8.39 4.57
CA THR A 220 -8.96 7.20 3.76
C THR A 220 -10.04 6.97 2.68
N ALA A 221 -11.21 7.57 2.85
CA ALA A 221 -12.26 7.71 1.86
C ALA A 221 -12.89 9.11 2.01
N VAL A 222 -13.18 9.74 0.88
CA VAL A 222 -13.83 11.07 0.81
C VAL A 222 -14.89 11.05 -0.29
N GLN A 223 -15.80 12.01 -0.27
CA GLN A 223 -16.77 12.19 -1.35
C GLN A 223 -16.11 12.97 -2.49
N TRP A 224 -15.57 12.26 -3.47
CA TRP A 224 -14.88 12.85 -4.62
C TRP A 224 -15.84 13.72 -5.46
N PRO A 225 -15.45 14.97 -5.80
CA PRO A 225 -16.26 15.83 -6.66
C PRO A 225 -16.39 15.32 -8.10
N THR A 226 -15.35 14.64 -8.60
CA THR A 226 -15.28 14.10 -9.95
C THR A 226 -14.29 12.95 -10.04
N GLY A 227 -14.29 12.25 -11.16
CA GLY A 227 -13.30 11.26 -11.53
C GLY A 227 -13.79 9.81 -11.50
N LEU A 228 -12.90 8.93 -11.93
CA LEU A 228 -13.10 7.49 -11.98
C LEU A 228 -12.39 6.82 -10.81
N GLY A 229 -13.13 6.00 -10.06
CA GLY A 229 -12.58 5.18 -8.98
C GLY A 229 -11.90 3.92 -9.50
N ALA A 230 -10.69 3.64 -9.03
CA ALA A 230 -9.97 2.39 -9.25
C ALA A 230 -9.37 1.85 -7.94
N ALA A 231 -9.33 0.53 -7.78
CA ALA A 231 -8.88 -0.10 -6.53
C ALA A 231 -7.35 -0.22 -6.48
N GLY A 232 -6.75 0.11 -5.34
CA GLY A 232 -5.31 -0.01 -5.13
C GLY A 232 -4.47 1.02 -5.88
N ASN A 233 -3.16 1.03 -5.62
CA ASN A 233 -2.23 1.83 -6.42
C ASN A 233 -2.11 1.22 -7.83
N GLU A 234 -2.19 -0.12 -7.89
CA GLU A 234 -2.22 -0.96 -9.08
C GLU A 234 -3.32 -0.54 -10.05
N GLY A 235 -4.56 -0.38 -9.56
CA GLY A 235 -5.70 -0.03 -10.40
C GLY A 235 -5.63 1.41 -10.90
N VAL A 236 -5.25 2.37 -10.06
CA VAL A 236 -5.06 3.77 -10.48
C VAL A 236 -3.95 3.86 -11.54
N ALA A 237 -2.81 3.21 -11.31
CA ALA A 237 -1.72 3.17 -12.27
C ALA A 237 -2.14 2.55 -13.61
N ALA A 238 -2.89 1.44 -13.57
CA ALA A 238 -3.40 0.78 -14.76
C ALA A 238 -4.34 1.68 -15.57
N VAL A 239 -5.28 2.37 -14.92
CA VAL A 239 -6.24 3.26 -15.59
C VAL A 239 -5.52 4.45 -16.20
N VAL A 240 -4.63 5.12 -15.46
CA VAL A 240 -3.90 6.30 -15.96
C VAL A 240 -3.05 5.93 -17.17
N ARG A 241 -2.27 4.83 -17.07
CA ARG A 241 -1.44 4.37 -18.17
C ARG A 241 -2.25 3.95 -19.40
N GLY A 242 -3.43 3.36 -19.19
CA GLY A 242 -4.27 2.81 -20.25
C GLY A 242 -5.19 3.82 -20.94
N THR A 243 -5.38 5.01 -20.36
CA THR A 243 -6.38 5.98 -20.83
C THR A 243 -5.77 7.36 -21.01
N GLU A 244 -5.81 7.89 -22.23
CA GLU A 244 -5.30 9.23 -22.53
C GLU A 244 -6.05 10.32 -21.75
N TYR A 245 -5.34 11.42 -21.53
CA TYR A 245 -5.80 12.64 -20.85
C TYR A 245 -6.22 12.42 -19.40
N THR A 246 -5.70 11.38 -18.75
CA THR A 246 -5.94 11.09 -17.34
C THR A 246 -4.93 11.75 -16.42
N ILE A 247 -5.36 12.03 -15.20
CA ILE A 247 -4.52 12.42 -14.06
C ILE A 247 -4.95 11.63 -12.82
N GLY A 248 -4.00 11.14 -12.06
CA GLY A 248 -4.24 10.42 -10.82
C GLY A 248 -3.08 10.56 -9.84
N TYR A 249 -3.18 9.87 -8.71
CA TYR A 249 -2.13 9.84 -7.71
C TYR A 249 -1.78 8.40 -7.33
N VAL A 250 -0.49 8.10 -7.27
CA VAL A 250 0.03 6.79 -6.89
C VAL A 250 1.27 6.97 -6.02
N GLU A 251 1.66 5.93 -5.29
CA GLU A 251 2.98 5.90 -4.67
C GLU A 251 4.08 5.87 -5.76
N LEU A 252 5.21 6.57 -5.53
CA LEU A 252 6.30 6.78 -6.49
C LEU A 252 6.79 5.49 -7.16
N ALA A 253 6.97 4.39 -6.42
CA ALA A 253 7.44 3.13 -7.00
C ALA A 253 6.52 2.63 -8.11
N TYR A 254 5.20 2.81 -7.98
CA TYR A 254 4.24 2.44 -9.02
C TYR A 254 4.42 3.26 -10.29
N ALA A 255 4.66 4.57 -10.17
CA ALA A 255 4.91 5.41 -11.33
C ALA A 255 6.22 5.03 -12.05
N LEU A 256 7.31 4.80 -11.28
CA LEU A 256 8.62 4.47 -11.84
C LEU A 256 8.65 3.08 -12.48
N GLN A 257 8.16 2.06 -11.79
CA GLN A 257 8.15 0.67 -12.30
C GLN A 257 7.25 0.52 -13.53
N ASN A 258 6.17 1.31 -13.63
CA ASN A 258 5.28 1.31 -14.79
C ASN A 258 5.66 2.35 -15.86
N LYS A 259 6.78 3.07 -15.70
CA LYS A 259 7.30 4.08 -16.64
C LYS A 259 6.27 5.18 -16.97
N MET A 260 5.55 5.62 -15.96
CA MET A 260 4.49 6.62 -16.11
C MET A 260 5.08 8.04 -16.09
N SER A 261 4.43 8.97 -16.80
CA SER A 261 4.70 10.40 -16.63
C SER A 261 4.14 10.89 -15.29
N TYR A 262 4.85 11.80 -14.65
CA TYR A 262 4.45 12.41 -13.37
C TYR A 262 4.86 13.87 -13.29
N ALA A 263 4.14 14.62 -12.45
CA ALA A 263 4.30 16.05 -12.28
C ALA A 263 5.39 16.40 -11.25
N TYR A 264 6.02 17.56 -11.43
CA TYR A 264 6.83 18.20 -10.42
C TYR A 264 5.93 19.17 -9.66
N LEU A 265 5.88 19.02 -8.34
CA LEU A 265 4.98 19.81 -7.51
C LEU A 265 5.73 20.98 -6.87
N GLN A 266 5.09 22.14 -6.84
CA GLN A 266 5.59 23.28 -6.09
C GLN A 266 5.58 22.94 -4.59
N ASN A 267 6.72 23.09 -3.93
CA ASN A 267 6.82 22.95 -2.48
C ASN A 267 6.59 24.27 -1.74
N ARG A 268 6.63 24.19 -0.41
CA ARG A 268 6.45 25.33 0.48
C ARG A 268 7.38 26.52 0.19
N GLU A 269 8.58 26.26 -0.32
CA GLU A 269 9.57 27.28 -0.68
C GLU A 269 9.38 27.83 -2.10
N GLY A 270 8.30 27.44 -2.79
CA GLY A 270 7.96 27.91 -4.13
C GLY A 270 8.69 27.19 -5.26
N ARG A 271 9.44 26.12 -4.98
CA ARG A 271 10.26 25.40 -5.97
C ARG A 271 9.52 24.17 -6.50
N PHE A 272 9.63 23.89 -7.79
CA PHE A 272 9.05 22.68 -8.39
C PHE A 272 9.99 21.48 -8.20
N ILE A 273 9.55 20.52 -7.40
CA ILE A 273 10.37 19.40 -6.94
C ILE A 273 9.99 18.12 -7.67
N GLU A 274 10.99 17.44 -8.24
CA GLU A 274 10.85 16.09 -8.75
C GLU A 274 10.75 15.09 -7.58
N PRO A 275 9.79 14.15 -7.59
CA PRO A 275 9.73 13.11 -6.57
C PRO A 275 10.87 12.11 -6.78
N THR A 276 11.77 12.03 -5.80
CA THR A 276 12.92 11.12 -5.75
C THR A 276 13.11 10.60 -4.33
N LEU A 277 13.96 9.60 -4.13
CA LEU A 277 14.39 9.19 -2.79
C LEU A 277 14.95 10.37 -1.97
N GLN A 278 15.78 11.21 -2.59
CA GLN A 278 16.42 12.33 -1.92
C GLN A 278 15.41 13.40 -1.48
N THR A 279 14.47 13.76 -2.34
CA THR A 279 13.45 14.78 -2.05
C THR A 279 12.36 14.27 -1.10
N THR A 280 12.11 12.94 -1.11
CA THR A 280 11.29 12.25 -0.11
C THR A 280 11.97 12.24 1.27
N ALA A 281 13.26 11.91 1.33
CA ALA A 281 14.03 11.91 2.56
C ALA A 281 14.14 13.31 3.18
N ALA A 282 14.30 14.34 2.34
CA ALA A 282 14.32 15.74 2.76
C ALA A 282 13.02 16.14 3.49
N ALA A 283 11.86 15.71 2.98
CA ALA A 283 10.58 15.96 3.63
C ALA A 283 10.46 15.23 4.98
N ALA A 284 10.94 13.99 5.08
CA ALA A 284 10.88 13.21 6.32
C ALA A 284 11.81 13.74 7.43
N ALA A 285 12.96 14.30 7.06
CA ALA A 285 13.93 14.84 8.02
C ALA A 285 13.35 15.95 8.92
N ALA A 286 12.34 16.67 8.45
CA ALA A 286 11.66 17.72 9.22
C ALA A 286 10.86 17.20 10.42
N VAL A 287 10.52 15.89 10.44
CA VAL A 287 9.60 15.29 11.43
C VAL A 287 10.31 14.32 12.38
N ALA A 288 11.48 13.81 11.98
CA ALA A 288 12.26 12.83 12.74
C ALA A 288 12.52 13.20 14.22
N PRO A 289 12.77 14.48 14.60
CA PRO A 289 13.04 14.85 15.99
C PRO A 289 11.83 14.74 16.93
N SER A 290 10.60 14.63 16.41
CA SER A 290 9.36 14.73 17.19
C SER A 290 8.47 13.49 17.05
N LEU A 291 9.06 12.33 16.74
CA LEU A 291 8.29 11.10 16.58
C LEU A 291 7.80 10.58 17.93
N PRO A 292 6.50 10.24 18.05
CA PRO A 292 5.96 9.67 19.27
C PRO A 292 6.48 8.24 19.47
N ARG A 293 6.29 7.69 20.67
CA ARG A 293 6.52 6.26 20.89
C ARG A 293 5.55 5.43 20.05
N GLY A 294 5.90 4.18 19.73
CA GLY A 294 5.02 3.31 18.95
C GLY A 294 3.69 2.97 19.62
N ASP A 295 3.57 3.09 20.95
CA ASP A 295 2.32 2.91 21.71
C ASP A 295 1.53 4.21 21.95
N GLU A 296 2.03 5.34 21.43
CA GLU A 296 1.37 6.65 21.49
C GLU A 296 0.66 6.98 20.16
N SER A 297 -0.03 8.14 20.11
CA SER A 297 -0.77 8.52 18.91
C SER A 297 0.15 9.07 17.82
N TRP A 298 0.20 8.36 16.69
CA TRP A 298 0.87 8.82 15.46
C TRP A 298 0.00 9.75 14.60
N PHE A 299 -1.23 10.05 15.02
CA PHE A 299 -2.20 10.83 14.22
C PHE A 299 -1.72 12.23 13.83
N HIS A 300 -0.83 12.83 14.62
CA HIS A 300 -0.28 14.16 14.35
C HIS A 300 1.08 14.16 13.64
N VAL A 301 1.63 12.98 13.32
CA VAL A 301 2.86 12.88 12.53
C VAL A 301 2.56 13.26 11.08
N ASN A 302 3.13 14.36 10.62
CA ASN A 302 2.78 14.98 9.35
C ASN A 302 4.02 15.37 8.54
N LEU A 303 4.19 14.74 7.37
CA LEU A 303 5.25 15.01 6.41
C LEU A 303 4.75 15.85 5.21
N LEU A 304 3.48 16.24 5.22
CA LEU A 304 2.83 16.96 4.12
C LEU A 304 3.29 18.42 4.10
N ASN A 305 3.69 18.88 2.92
CA ASN A 305 4.21 20.22 2.66
C ASN A 305 5.32 20.62 3.66
N ALA A 306 6.20 19.66 3.97
CA ALA A 306 7.33 19.86 4.86
C ALA A 306 8.20 21.05 4.39
N PRO A 307 8.76 21.84 5.32
CA PRO A 307 9.65 22.94 4.97
C PRO A 307 10.93 22.43 4.33
N GLY A 308 11.68 23.32 3.70
CA GLY A 308 12.99 23.01 3.15
C GLY A 308 12.99 22.93 1.64
N ALA A 309 14.11 23.38 1.08
CA ALA A 309 14.20 23.66 -0.33
C ALA A 309 13.94 22.39 -1.17
N GLU A 310 14.53 21.25 -0.81
CA GLU A 310 14.44 19.98 -1.57
C GLU A 310 13.26 19.09 -1.15
N SER A 311 12.40 19.55 -0.25
CA SER A 311 11.32 18.73 0.30
C SER A 311 10.22 18.51 -0.74
N TYR A 312 9.97 17.25 -1.11
CA TYR A 312 8.81 16.91 -1.93
C TYR A 312 7.51 17.11 -1.13
N PRO A 313 6.43 17.70 -1.71
CA PRO A 313 5.30 18.17 -0.90
C PRO A 313 4.39 17.07 -0.34
N ILE A 314 4.42 15.86 -0.92
CA ILE A 314 3.50 14.78 -0.56
C ILE A 314 4.28 13.52 -0.20
N ALA A 315 4.86 13.51 1.00
CA ALA A 315 5.57 12.36 1.58
C ALA A 315 4.78 11.77 2.76
N SER A 316 5.01 10.48 3.05
CA SER A 316 4.43 9.82 4.23
C SER A 316 5.26 8.62 4.66
N PHE A 317 5.20 8.32 5.96
CA PHE A 317 5.50 6.98 6.45
C PHE A 317 4.39 6.00 6.03
N SER A 318 4.75 4.71 5.98
CA SER A 318 3.80 3.60 6.00
C SER A 318 4.07 2.72 7.22
N TYR A 319 3.01 2.29 7.90
CA TYR A 319 3.07 1.65 9.21
C TYR A 319 2.57 0.20 9.13
N LEU A 320 3.24 -0.69 9.85
CA LEU A 320 2.63 -1.94 10.31
C LEU A 320 1.92 -1.69 11.65
N LEU A 321 0.77 -2.35 11.82
CA LEU A 321 -0.08 -2.27 13.00
C LEU A 321 -0.09 -3.63 13.70
N VAL A 322 0.27 -3.66 14.97
CA VAL A 322 0.41 -4.90 15.75
C VAL A 322 -0.10 -4.65 17.17
N TYR A 323 -0.80 -5.61 17.77
CA TYR A 323 -1.17 -5.48 19.19
C TYR A 323 0.06 -5.66 20.09
N LYS A 324 0.14 -4.84 21.14
CA LYS A 324 1.21 -4.92 22.15
C LYS A 324 1.29 -6.29 22.82
N ASP A 325 0.16 -6.91 23.15
CA ASP A 325 0.12 -8.33 23.53
C ASP A 325 -0.52 -9.14 22.40
N LEU A 326 0.28 -9.96 21.74
CA LEU A 326 -0.14 -10.76 20.59
C LEU A 326 -1.14 -11.87 20.96
N SER A 327 -1.27 -12.23 22.25
CA SER A 327 -2.33 -13.13 22.70
C SER A 327 -3.74 -12.52 22.60
N ALA A 328 -3.84 -11.22 22.30
CA ALA A 328 -5.11 -10.57 21.98
C ALA A 328 -5.75 -11.11 20.69
N LEU A 329 -4.96 -11.74 19.80
CA LEU A 329 -5.40 -12.32 18.54
C LEU A 329 -5.84 -13.79 18.75
N PRO A 330 -7.07 -14.18 18.35
CA PRO A 330 -7.64 -15.50 18.67
C PRO A 330 -6.84 -16.70 18.14
N THR A 331 -6.15 -16.55 17.01
CA THR A 331 -5.43 -17.62 16.32
C THR A 331 -3.93 -17.60 16.60
N MET A 332 -3.47 -16.69 17.47
CA MET A 332 -2.04 -16.50 17.73
C MET A 332 -1.52 -17.52 18.74
N THR A 333 -0.44 -18.22 18.35
CA THR A 333 0.34 -19.08 19.25
C THR A 333 1.66 -18.39 19.62
N LYS A 334 2.36 -18.89 20.64
CA LYS A 334 3.66 -18.33 21.02
C LYS A 334 4.68 -18.43 19.88
N GLU A 335 4.64 -19.53 19.11
CA GLU A 335 5.54 -19.74 17.97
C GLU A 335 5.23 -18.76 16.83
N LYS A 336 3.95 -18.52 16.52
CA LYS A 336 3.54 -17.50 15.55
C LYS A 336 3.96 -16.10 16.01
N ALA A 337 3.74 -15.79 17.29
CA ALA A 337 4.07 -14.50 17.87
C ALA A 337 5.58 -14.22 17.79
N GLN A 338 6.39 -15.22 18.14
CA GLN A 338 7.85 -15.15 18.02
C GLN A 338 8.28 -14.91 16.56
N ALA A 339 7.72 -15.66 15.61
CA ALA A 339 8.03 -15.50 14.19
C ALA A 339 7.65 -14.12 13.64
N LEU A 340 6.52 -13.55 14.09
CA LEU A 340 6.10 -12.21 13.72
C LEU A 340 7.09 -11.17 14.24
N VAL A 341 7.47 -11.24 15.51
CA VAL A 341 8.41 -10.30 16.11
C VAL A 341 9.79 -10.37 15.46
N GLU A 342 10.26 -11.56 15.11
CA GLU A 342 11.51 -11.77 14.37
C GLU A 342 11.44 -11.17 12.95
N PHE A 343 10.30 -11.31 12.26
CA PHE A 343 10.08 -10.67 10.96
C PHE A 343 10.07 -9.14 11.08
N LEU A 344 9.36 -8.57 12.07
CA LEU A 344 9.33 -7.12 12.31
C LEU A 344 10.73 -6.59 12.58
N TRP A 345 11.48 -7.28 13.45
CA TRP A 345 12.86 -6.92 13.77
C TRP A 345 13.76 -6.95 12.54
N TRP A 346 13.68 -8.02 11.74
CA TRP A 346 14.43 -8.13 10.50
C TRP A 346 14.03 -7.04 9.49
N ALA A 347 12.72 -6.74 9.35
CA ALA A 347 12.20 -5.77 8.39
C ALA A 347 12.72 -4.35 8.64
N ILE A 348 12.87 -3.94 9.90
CA ILE A 348 13.41 -2.61 10.26
C ILE A 348 14.96 -2.55 10.21
N HIS A 349 15.63 -3.69 10.09
CA HIS A 349 17.09 -3.81 9.98
C HIS A 349 17.48 -4.29 8.57
N ASP A 350 17.85 -5.57 8.42
CA ASP A 350 18.33 -6.17 7.18
C ASP A 350 17.35 -6.02 6.01
N GLY A 351 16.04 -5.99 6.30
CA GLY A 351 15.00 -5.77 5.30
C GLY A 351 15.09 -4.39 4.64
N GLN A 352 15.63 -3.38 5.32
CA GLN A 352 15.73 -2.01 4.80
C GLN A 352 16.67 -1.91 3.59
N LYS A 353 17.61 -2.85 3.41
CA LYS A 353 18.52 -2.86 2.26
C LYS A 353 17.80 -3.00 0.91
N TYR A 354 16.57 -3.51 0.91
CA TYR A 354 15.76 -3.69 -0.30
C TYR A 354 14.95 -2.43 -0.67
N ALA A 355 14.81 -1.46 0.24
CA ALA A 355 13.99 -0.27 0.03
C ALA A 355 14.46 0.60 -1.16
N PRO A 356 15.77 0.97 -1.29
CA PRO A 356 16.19 1.89 -2.34
C PRO A 356 15.97 1.36 -3.76
N ALA A 357 16.21 0.07 -3.98
CA ALA A 357 16.02 -0.57 -5.28
C ALA A 357 14.54 -0.63 -5.71
N LEU A 358 13.63 -0.43 -4.74
CA LEU A 358 12.18 -0.36 -4.95
C LEU A 358 11.66 1.07 -4.84
N GLU A 359 12.55 2.07 -4.84
CA GLU A 359 12.20 3.50 -4.84
C GLU A 359 11.52 3.97 -3.54
N TYR A 360 11.81 3.28 -2.43
CA TYR A 360 11.48 3.75 -1.09
C TYR A 360 12.69 4.25 -0.33
N VAL A 361 12.47 5.23 0.54
CA VAL A 361 13.50 5.75 1.44
C VAL A 361 13.64 4.81 2.64
N PRO A 362 14.85 4.26 2.89
CA PRO A 362 15.12 3.49 4.10
C PRO A 362 14.83 4.29 5.37
N LEU A 363 14.46 3.60 6.43
CA LEU A 363 14.23 4.23 7.73
C LEU A 363 15.49 4.95 8.24
N PRO A 364 15.41 6.24 8.63
CA PRO A 364 16.49 6.91 9.33
C PRO A 364 16.81 6.23 10.68
N PRO A 365 18.05 6.34 11.18
CA PRO A 365 18.45 5.72 12.45
C PRO A 365 17.53 6.07 13.63
N GLU A 366 17.00 7.29 13.68
CA GLU A 366 16.08 7.74 14.73
C GLU A 366 14.75 6.98 14.68
N VAL A 367 14.26 6.70 13.47
CA VAL A 367 13.02 5.92 13.27
C VAL A 367 13.26 4.45 13.59
N VAL A 368 14.42 3.91 13.22
CA VAL A 368 14.82 2.56 13.61
C VAL A 368 14.86 2.43 15.14
N ALA A 369 15.44 3.39 15.86
CA ALA A 369 15.48 3.38 17.32
C ALA A 369 14.08 3.40 17.96
N VAL A 370 13.15 4.22 17.42
CA VAL A 370 11.74 4.22 17.85
C VAL A 370 11.09 2.86 17.61
N ASN A 371 11.34 2.24 16.45
CA ASN A 371 10.81 0.93 16.12
C ASN A 371 11.40 -0.18 16.99
N GLU A 372 12.71 -0.18 17.26
CA GLU A 372 13.35 -1.15 18.15
C GLU A 372 12.72 -1.09 19.55
N ALA A 373 12.56 0.13 20.09
CA ALA A 373 11.91 0.33 21.38
C ALA A 373 10.46 -0.17 21.36
N THR A 374 9.74 0.05 20.26
CA THR A 374 8.34 -0.38 20.07
C THR A 374 8.21 -1.89 19.98
N ILE A 375 9.04 -2.56 19.16
CA ILE A 375 9.00 -4.01 18.96
C ILE A 375 9.37 -4.74 20.26
N LYS A 376 10.30 -4.19 21.06
CA LYS A 376 10.64 -4.71 22.40
C LYS A 376 9.47 -4.66 23.40
N MET A 377 8.42 -3.88 23.13
CA MET A 377 7.20 -3.87 23.94
C MET A 377 6.26 -5.05 23.64
N ILE A 378 6.50 -5.79 22.56
CA ILE A 378 5.59 -6.85 22.11
C ILE A 378 5.73 -8.06 23.03
N THR A 379 4.60 -8.52 23.56
CA THR A 379 4.49 -9.67 24.45
C THR A 379 3.58 -10.76 23.86
N PHE A 380 3.65 -11.94 24.47
CA PHE A 380 2.63 -12.97 24.34
C PHE A 380 2.22 -13.45 25.73
N LYS A 381 0.97 -13.16 26.13
CA LYS A 381 0.45 -13.43 27.49
C LYS A 381 1.29 -12.72 28.57
N GLY A 382 1.63 -11.46 28.33
CA GLY A 382 2.47 -10.65 29.21
C GLY A 382 3.98 -10.94 29.16
N GLU A 383 4.42 -12.04 28.55
CA GLU A 383 5.85 -12.38 28.45
C GLU A 383 6.50 -11.70 27.23
N PRO A 384 7.63 -10.97 27.40
CA PRO A 384 8.37 -10.38 26.29
C PRO A 384 8.87 -11.41 25.27
N LEU A 385 8.81 -11.06 23.98
CA LEU A 385 9.26 -11.93 22.87
C LEU A 385 10.67 -11.58 22.34
N LEU A 386 11.17 -10.38 22.67
CA LEU A 386 12.58 -10.02 22.55
C LEU A 386 13.12 -9.74 23.95
N LYS A 387 14.36 -10.20 24.18
CA LYS A 387 15.09 -9.94 25.42
C LYS A 387 15.97 -8.71 25.30
#